data_AF-A0A3M1YHM0-F1
#
_entry.id   AF-A0A3M1YHM0-F1
#
_cell.length_a   1.000
_cell.length_b   1.000
_cell.length_c   1.000
_cell.angle_alpha   90.00
_cell.angle_beta   90.00
_cell.angle_gamma   90.00
#
_symmetry.space_group_name_H-M   'P 1'
#
loop_
_entity.id
_entity.type
_entity.pdbx_description
1 polymer ?
#
loop_
_entity_poly.entity_id
_entity_poly.type
_entity_poly.pdbx_seq_one_letter_code
_entity_poly.pdbx_strand_id
1 'polypeptide(L)'
;MSRKDRLANVDPFGNEDDQSTSPVDLTAGERPRMTMADADQALFGALAKREGMRQTIRPISIFNIQPDVKQPRRAVPYQVREHWSGRPKDIADLFNAWVMLIDQERQEDGHPPFNLDEVLWSEAVERQGRSEDDIENAPYQAGPIENSFLKVIHLAISIRRDGLANPITVQRTPKGAYRIETGERRWLAYHVLFGYFNGDAGKPNERDKWENIPCIVVEDFNVWRQASENAARADLNAIGRARQFALLLMDLLAERGVTFQDYEALVSGANSDRAYYAQVVPYRVPSGKSEMLLNGLGVAHRAAFTRCRALLELPDEVWMIGDVLDLSEDELLRLAKISPPQRAVEEARRIAKIVATRNNLPETEEKSSPRKEASSPTLFTDKALKRGKRLFTKQHGQIAKELFEIRDGVGQANVATKRQIRDHIQILRACLDQLESALDQ
;
A
#
# COMPACT_ATOMS: atom_id res chain seq x y z
N MET A 1 40.65 25.80 0.44
CA MET A 1 40.82 24.33 0.50
C MET A 1 39.44 23.69 0.39
N SER A 2 39.26 22.86 -0.64
CA SER A 2 37.95 22.42 -1.15
C SER A 2 37.42 21.18 -0.43
N ARG A 3 36.11 21.12 -0.18
CA ARG A 3 35.36 20.01 0.44
C ARG A 3 35.27 18.73 -0.41
N LYS A 4 36.03 18.62 -1.50
CA LYS A 4 35.87 17.54 -2.51
C LYS A 4 36.63 16.23 -2.23
N ASP A 5 37.52 16.17 -1.23
CA ASP A 5 38.44 15.01 -1.08
C ASP A 5 38.13 14.04 0.08
N ARG A 6 36.91 14.05 0.65
CA ARG A 6 36.56 13.15 1.79
C ARG A 6 35.79 11.87 1.44
N LEU A 7 35.52 11.57 0.17
CA LEU A 7 34.64 10.45 -0.22
C LEU A 7 35.30 9.40 -1.14
N ALA A 8 36.62 9.44 -1.36
CA ALA A 8 37.26 8.52 -2.30
C ALA A 8 37.73 7.18 -1.71
N ASN A 9 37.87 7.03 -0.39
CA ASN A 9 38.56 5.87 0.23
C ASN A 9 37.74 5.11 1.28
N VAL A 10 36.41 5.09 1.19
CA VAL A 10 35.59 4.23 2.06
C VAL A 10 34.90 3.20 1.18
N ASP A 11 35.44 1.98 1.14
CA ASP A 11 34.76 0.82 0.60
C ASP A 11 33.50 0.53 1.46
N PRO A 12 32.28 0.67 0.93
CA PRO A 12 31.07 0.44 1.69
C PRO A 12 30.72 -1.05 1.87
N PHE A 13 31.53 -1.97 1.33
CA PHE A 13 31.25 -3.41 1.33
C PHE A 13 32.33 -4.30 1.95
N GLY A 14 33.45 -3.74 2.42
CA GLY A 14 34.35 -4.38 3.37
C GLY A 14 35.05 -5.64 2.85
N ASN A 15 35.89 -5.48 1.83
CA ASN A 15 36.99 -6.41 1.60
C ASN A 15 38.31 -5.71 1.97
N GLU A 16 38.81 -5.94 3.18
CA GLU A 16 40.22 -5.67 3.49
C GLU A 16 40.90 -7.00 3.88
N ASP A 17 41.90 -7.37 3.06
CA ASP A 17 42.90 -8.38 3.34
C ASP A 17 43.74 -7.94 4.54
N ASP A 18 43.53 -8.56 5.69
CA ASP A 18 44.29 -8.28 6.91
C ASP A 18 45.54 -9.19 6.97
N GLN A 19 46.68 -8.66 6.53
CA GLN A 19 47.98 -9.24 6.82
C GLN A 19 48.61 -8.57 8.04
N SER A 20 48.85 -9.41 9.07
CA SER A 20 49.76 -9.27 10.21
C SER A 20 49.19 -8.73 11.54
N THR A 21 48.90 -9.61 12.50
CA THR A 21 49.87 -10.08 13.53
C THR A 21 49.23 -11.01 14.58
N SER A 22 49.74 -12.25 14.61
CA SER A 22 49.84 -13.20 15.75
C SER A 22 48.60 -13.89 16.36
N PRO A 23 48.75 -15.16 16.79
CA PRO A 23 47.68 -16.15 16.77
C PRO A 23 46.99 -16.27 18.14
N VAL A 24 45.70 -15.97 18.17
CA VAL A 24 44.82 -16.45 19.25
C VAL A 24 43.98 -17.56 18.67
N ASP A 25 44.31 -18.78 19.08
CA ASP A 25 43.59 -20.01 18.80
C ASP A 25 42.16 -19.89 19.36
N LEU A 26 41.22 -19.52 18.49
CA LEU A 26 39.78 -19.57 18.75
C LEU A 26 39.16 -20.43 17.66
N THR A 27 38.96 -21.69 18.03
CA THR A 27 38.10 -22.66 17.37
C THR A 27 36.87 -21.99 16.75
N ALA A 28 36.70 -22.23 15.44
CA ALA A 28 35.61 -21.75 14.62
C ALA A 28 34.24 -22.07 15.24
N GLY A 29 33.68 -21.11 15.97
CA GLY A 29 32.26 -21.06 16.26
C GLY A 29 31.54 -20.49 15.04
N GLU A 30 31.05 -21.36 14.17
CA GLU A 30 30.06 -20.99 13.17
C GLU A 30 28.91 -20.27 13.88
N ARG A 31 28.78 -18.96 13.68
CA ARG A 31 27.60 -18.23 14.15
C ARG A 31 26.41 -18.79 13.37
N PRO A 32 25.38 -19.34 14.02
CA PRO A 32 24.26 -19.93 13.31
C PRO A 32 23.61 -18.85 12.44
N ARG A 33 23.59 -19.08 11.13
CA ARG A 33 22.78 -18.31 10.20
C ARG A 33 21.34 -18.69 10.52
N MET A 34 20.60 -17.79 11.20
CA MET A 34 19.14 -17.94 11.30
C MET A 34 18.61 -18.14 9.90
N THR A 35 17.87 -19.22 9.68
CA THR A 35 17.19 -19.44 8.42
C THR A 35 15.92 -18.59 8.36
N MET A 36 15.38 -18.38 7.16
CA MET A 36 14.09 -17.70 6.98
C MET A 36 12.97 -18.35 7.81
N ALA A 37 12.99 -19.68 7.94
CA ALA A 37 12.06 -20.43 8.79
C ALA A 37 12.28 -20.16 10.29
N ASP A 38 13.52 -20.04 10.74
CA ASP A 38 13.84 -19.72 12.15
C ASP A 38 13.45 -18.28 12.50
N ALA A 39 13.65 -17.33 11.56
CA ALA A 39 13.24 -15.94 11.71
C ALA A 39 11.70 -15.82 11.76
N ASP A 40 10.99 -16.52 10.87
CA ASP A 40 9.53 -16.57 10.88
C ASP A 40 8.99 -17.28 12.13
N GLN A 41 9.62 -18.36 12.59
CA GLN A 41 9.21 -19.05 13.82
C GLN A 41 9.49 -18.21 15.07
N ALA A 42 10.59 -17.46 15.12
CA ALA A 42 10.89 -16.55 16.22
C ALA A 42 9.93 -15.36 16.26
N LEU A 43 9.58 -14.80 15.09
CA LEU A 43 8.69 -13.65 14.97
C LEU A 43 7.22 -14.06 15.12
N PHE A 44 6.74 -14.95 14.26
CA PHE A 44 5.34 -15.34 14.16
C PHE A 44 4.97 -16.53 15.05
N GLY A 45 5.91 -17.40 15.42
CA GLY A 45 5.62 -18.51 16.32
C GLY A 45 5.36 -18.07 17.77
N ALA A 46 6.04 -17.02 18.24
CA ALA A 46 5.77 -16.41 19.54
C ALA A 46 4.46 -15.59 19.53
N LEU A 47 4.18 -14.88 18.42
CA LEU A 47 2.92 -14.18 18.19
C LEU A 47 1.73 -15.15 18.17
N ALA A 48 1.80 -16.22 17.35
CA ALA A 48 0.77 -17.24 17.23
C ALA A 48 0.53 -18.00 18.55
N LYS A 49 1.57 -18.26 19.35
CA LYS A 49 1.42 -18.89 20.67
C LYS A 49 0.71 -17.99 21.69
N ARG A 50 0.90 -16.66 21.63
CA ARG A 50 0.13 -15.70 22.45
C ARG A 50 -1.28 -15.49 21.90
N GLU A 51 -1.46 -15.52 20.59
CA GLU A 51 -2.73 -15.32 19.89
C GLU A 51 -3.65 -16.56 19.90
N GLY A 52 -3.13 -17.74 20.25
CA GLY A 52 -3.92 -18.95 20.52
C GLY A 52 -4.84 -18.84 21.74
N MET A 53 -4.69 -17.79 22.56
CA MET A 53 -5.72 -17.41 23.53
C MET A 53 -6.90 -16.76 22.79
N ARG A 54 -8.13 -17.23 23.04
CA ARG A 54 -9.38 -16.71 22.44
C ARG A 54 -9.34 -15.18 22.29
N GLN A 55 -9.11 -14.71 21.07
CA GLN A 55 -9.21 -13.29 20.74
C GLN A 55 -10.66 -12.86 20.98
N THR A 56 -10.86 -12.07 22.03
CA THR A 56 -12.20 -11.65 22.42
C THR A 56 -12.59 -10.45 21.57
N ILE A 57 -13.48 -10.67 20.61
CA ILE A 57 -14.08 -9.57 19.84
C ILE A 57 -15.04 -8.81 20.76
N ARG A 58 -14.87 -7.50 20.87
CA ARG A 58 -15.73 -6.62 21.67
C ARG A 58 -16.22 -5.45 20.82
N PRO A 59 -17.51 -5.09 20.91
CA PRO A 59 -17.98 -3.83 20.35
C PRO A 59 -17.38 -2.69 21.20
N ILE A 60 -16.71 -1.74 20.56
CA ILE A 60 -16.13 -0.57 21.22
C ILE A 60 -16.65 0.68 20.51
N SER A 61 -17.06 1.67 21.30
CA SER A 61 -17.48 2.96 20.75
C SER A 61 -16.36 3.59 19.91
N ILE A 62 -16.70 4.02 18.70
CA ILE A 62 -15.76 4.66 17.76
C ILE A 62 -15.12 5.93 18.33
N PHE A 63 -15.76 6.55 19.34
CA PHE A 63 -15.27 7.74 20.04
C PHE A 63 -14.20 7.45 21.11
N ASN A 64 -14.09 6.19 21.54
CA ASN A 64 -13.09 5.76 22.52
C ASN A 64 -11.81 5.23 21.88
N ILE A 65 -11.75 5.21 20.55
CA ILE A 65 -10.65 4.67 19.75
C ILE A 65 -9.91 5.81 19.07
N GLN A 66 -8.59 5.90 19.28
CA GLN A 66 -7.72 6.92 18.71
C GLN A 66 -6.83 6.32 17.61
N PRO A 67 -6.61 7.03 16.50
CA PRO A 67 -5.62 6.61 15.50
C PRO A 67 -4.21 6.65 16.11
N ASP A 68 -3.30 5.89 15.52
CA ASP A 68 -1.88 6.06 15.79
C ASP A 68 -1.25 6.98 14.73
N VAL A 69 -0.74 8.13 15.18
CA VAL A 69 -0.13 9.14 14.29
C VAL A 69 1.14 8.63 13.60
N LYS A 70 1.77 7.61 14.17
CA LYS A 70 3.02 7.01 13.66
C LYS A 70 2.77 5.96 12.57
N GLN A 71 1.50 5.59 12.31
CA GLN A 71 1.14 4.55 11.36
C GLN A 71 1.84 4.77 10.01
N PRO A 72 2.59 3.77 9.50
CA PRO A 72 3.28 3.90 8.22
C PRO A 72 2.30 4.06 7.06
N ARG A 73 1.14 3.42 7.18
CA ARG A 73 0.04 3.52 6.24
C ARG A 73 -0.93 4.60 6.71
N ARG A 74 -1.21 5.60 5.87
CA ARG A 74 -2.16 6.67 6.18
C ARG A 74 -3.40 6.53 5.31
N ALA A 75 -4.57 6.49 5.94
CA ALA A 75 -5.83 6.62 5.22
C ALA A 75 -6.13 8.09 4.86
N VAL A 76 -5.70 9.00 5.74
CA VAL A 76 -5.95 10.44 5.65
C VAL A 76 -4.74 11.14 5.02
N PRO A 77 -4.90 11.88 3.91
CA PRO A 77 -3.84 12.70 3.33
C PRO A 77 -3.29 13.70 4.34
N TYR A 78 -2.02 14.07 4.15
CA TYR A 78 -1.34 14.98 5.06
C TYR A 78 -2.06 16.33 5.19
N GLN A 79 -2.48 16.92 4.06
CA GLN A 79 -3.17 18.21 4.01
C GLN A 79 -4.45 18.21 4.84
N VAL A 80 -5.19 17.11 4.84
CA VAL A 80 -6.42 16.98 5.63
C VAL A 80 -6.07 16.78 7.11
N ARG A 81 -5.02 16.01 7.40
CA ARG A 81 -4.59 15.69 8.76
C ARG A 81 -4.10 16.91 9.54
N GLU A 82 -3.51 17.91 8.87
CA GLU A 82 -3.11 19.18 9.51
C GLU A 82 -4.28 19.89 10.19
N HIS A 83 -5.51 19.72 9.70
CA HIS A 83 -6.72 20.31 10.26
C HIS A 83 -7.33 19.50 11.40
N TRP A 84 -6.70 18.39 11.83
CA TRP A 84 -7.27 17.48 12.82
C TRP A 84 -6.36 17.28 14.04
N SER A 85 -6.95 17.39 15.22
CA SER A 85 -6.27 17.19 16.51
C SER A 85 -5.90 15.73 16.81
N GLY A 86 -6.31 14.79 15.96
CA GLY A 86 -6.21 13.34 16.22
C GLY A 86 -7.26 12.81 17.21
N ARG A 87 -8.18 13.66 17.69
CA ARG A 87 -9.24 13.25 18.61
C ARG A 87 -10.50 12.80 17.85
N PRO A 88 -11.14 11.69 18.24
CA PRO A 88 -12.35 11.19 17.58
C PRO A 88 -13.53 12.16 17.59
N LYS A 89 -13.58 13.09 18.55
CA LYS A 89 -14.65 14.09 18.65
C LYS A 89 -14.59 15.13 17.53
N ASP A 90 -13.41 15.36 16.99
CA ASP A 90 -13.13 16.40 16.00
C ASP A 90 -13.12 15.80 14.57
N ILE A 91 -13.68 14.59 14.41
CA ILE A 91 -13.69 13.87 13.13
C ILE A 91 -14.64 14.51 12.11
N ALA A 92 -15.67 15.22 12.57
CA ALA A 92 -16.54 16.00 11.71
C ALA A 92 -15.74 17.14 11.05
N ASP A 93 -14.88 17.82 11.82
CA ASP A 93 -14.00 18.87 11.30
C ASP A 93 -12.99 18.31 10.29
N LEU A 94 -12.45 17.11 10.56
CA LEU A 94 -11.61 16.38 9.61
C LEU A 94 -12.33 16.14 8.27
N PHE A 95 -13.56 15.61 8.29
CA PHE A 95 -14.31 15.36 7.06
C PHE A 95 -14.73 16.63 6.33
N ASN A 96 -15.10 17.68 7.07
CA ASN A 96 -15.39 18.99 6.47
C ASN A 96 -14.16 19.57 5.78
N ALA A 97 -12.98 19.53 6.42
CA ALA A 97 -11.73 19.96 5.81
C ALA A 97 -11.39 19.11 4.58
N TRP A 98 -11.66 17.80 4.63
CA TRP A 98 -11.44 16.91 3.49
C TRP A 98 -12.33 17.28 2.30
N VAL A 99 -13.63 17.47 2.52
CA VAL A 99 -14.58 17.88 1.47
C VAL A 99 -14.20 19.25 0.91
N MET A 100 -13.82 20.21 1.75
CA MET A 100 -13.33 21.52 1.29
C MET A 100 -12.12 21.41 0.36
N LEU A 101 -11.16 20.54 0.69
CA LEU A 101 -9.98 20.31 -0.16
C LEU A 101 -10.35 19.60 -1.47
N ILE A 102 -11.33 18.69 -1.44
CA ILE A 102 -11.88 18.06 -2.66
C ILE A 102 -12.59 19.10 -3.53
N ASP A 103 -13.40 19.99 -2.93
CA ASP A 103 -14.09 21.06 -3.64
C ASP A 103 -13.08 22.01 -4.31
N GLN A 104 -11.99 22.33 -3.62
CA GLN A 104 -10.89 23.09 -4.20
C GLN A 104 -10.26 22.35 -5.39
N GLU A 105 -9.93 21.07 -5.23
CA GLU A 105 -9.38 20.21 -6.29
C GLU A 105 -10.31 20.19 -7.52
N ARG A 106 -11.60 19.95 -7.32
CA ARG A 106 -12.62 19.98 -8.38
C ARG A 106 -12.79 21.35 -9.04
N GLN A 107 -12.74 22.43 -8.26
CA GLN A 107 -12.92 23.78 -8.77
C GLN A 107 -11.74 24.22 -9.65
N GLU A 108 -10.51 23.81 -9.31
CA GLU A 108 -9.32 24.02 -10.16
C GLU A 108 -9.48 23.35 -11.53
N ASP A 109 -10.22 22.25 -11.59
CA ASP A 109 -10.52 21.49 -12.80
C ASP A 109 -11.85 21.88 -13.46
N GLY A 110 -12.59 22.85 -12.90
CA GLY A 110 -13.86 23.34 -13.46
C GLY A 110 -15.07 22.41 -13.23
N HIS A 111 -14.98 21.48 -12.27
CA HIS A 111 -16.04 20.56 -11.90
C HIS A 111 -16.92 21.09 -10.75
N PRO A 112 -18.19 20.63 -10.65
CA PRO A 112 -19.07 21.03 -9.56
C PRO A 112 -18.57 20.48 -8.20
N PRO A 113 -18.94 21.13 -7.08
CA PRO A 113 -18.59 20.68 -5.73
C PRO A 113 -18.95 19.21 -5.48
N PHE A 114 -18.19 18.57 -4.59
CA PHE A 114 -18.38 17.20 -4.19
C PHE A 114 -19.71 17.01 -3.46
N ASN A 115 -20.57 16.18 -4.03
CA ASN A 115 -21.85 15.85 -3.43
C ASN A 115 -21.78 14.48 -2.75
N LEU A 116 -21.65 14.48 -1.43
CA LEU A 116 -21.61 13.25 -0.65
C LEU A 116 -22.91 12.43 -0.76
N ASP A 117 -24.05 13.11 -0.93
CA ASP A 117 -25.35 12.44 -1.06
C ASP A 117 -25.43 11.62 -2.35
N GLU A 118 -24.87 12.12 -3.46
CA GLU A 118 -24.80 11.34 -4.71
C GLU A 118 -23.98 10.06 -4.57
N VAL A 119 -22.91 10.08 -3.76
CA VAL A 119 -22.02 8.93 -3.60
C VAL A 119 -22.55 7.92 -2.59
N LEU A 120 -23.07 8.37 -1.43
CA LEU A 120 -23.56 7.49 -0.36
C LEU A 120 -25.02 7.08 -0.50
N TRP A 121 -25.86 7.91 -1.13
CA TRP A 121 -27.32 7.72 -1.18
C TRP A 121 -27.84 7.21 -2.50
N SER A 122 -27.07 7.32 -3.59
CA SER A 122 -27.60 6.87 -4.87
C SER A 122 -27.84 5.35 -4.82
N GLU A 123 -29.10 4.98 -5.09
CA GLU A 123 -29.50 3.66 -5.59
C GLU A 123 -28.67 3.23 -6.83
N ALA A 124 -27.83 4.12 -7.37
CA ALA A 124 -26.82 3.81 -8.37
C ALA A 124 -25.70 2.90 -7.85
N VAL A 125 -25.31 2.94 -6.57
CA VAL A 125 -24.31 2.00 -6.04
C VAL A 125 -24.85 0.56 -5.97
N GLU A 126 -26.17 0.40 -5.79
CA GLU A 126 -26.83 -0.91 -5.88
C GLU A 126 -26.97 -1.43 -7.32
N ARG A 127 -26.85 -0.55 -8.33
CA ARG A 127 -26.89 -0.90 -9.78
C ARG A 127 -25.52 -0.88 -10.46
N GLN A 128 -24.44 -0.54 -9.78
CA GLN A 128 -23.10 -0.55 -10.38
C GLN A 128 -22.56 -1.97 -10.51
N GLY A 129 -23.10 -2.70 -11.49
CA GLY A 129 -22.30 -3.52 -12.39
C GLY A 129 -21.50 -2.62 -13.35
N ARG A 130 -20.87 -1.55 -12.84
CA ARG A 130 -19.91 -0.76 -13.62
C ARG A 130 -18.65 -1.60 -13.73
N SER A 131 -18.24 -1.91 -14.95
CA SER A 131 -16.93 -2.54 -15.14
C SER A 131 -15.82 -1.56 -14.75
N GLU A 132 -14.60 -2.06 -14.55
CA GLU A 132 -13.42 -1.19 -14.40
C GLU A 132 -13.31 -0.21 -15.58
N ASP A 133 -13.72 -0.65 -16.79
CA ASP A 133 -13.77 0.20 -17.99
C ASP A 133 -14.74 1.39 -17.85
N ASP A 134 -15.88 1.25 -17.16
CA ASP A 134 -16.83 2.35 -16.96
C ASP A 134 -16.29 3.42 -16.00
N ILE A 135 -15.37 3.03 -15.11
CA ILE A 135 -14.70 3.95 -14.17
C ILE A 135 -13.54 4.66 -14.88
N GLU A 136 -12.78 3.93 -15.71
CA GLU A 136 -11.69 4.50 -16.51
C GLU A 136 -12.20 5.49 -17.57
N ASN A 137 -13.37 5.23 -18.16
CA ASN A 137 -14.02 6.07 -19.16
C ASN A 137 -14.93 7.16 -18.55
N ALA A 138 -14.91 7.35 -17.23
CA ALA A 138 -15.70 8.41 -16.61
C ALA A 138 -15.20 9.79 -17.11
N PRO A 139 -16.12 10.73 -17.44
CA PRO A 139 -15.75 12.05 -17.95
C PRO A 139 -15.00 12.92 -16.95
N TYR A 140 -14.88 12.46 -15.69
CA TYR A 140 -14.14 13.09 -14.63
C TYR A 140 -13.29 12.02 -13.93
N GLN A 141 -11.98 12.24 -13.84
CA GLN A 141 -11.12 11.42 -12.98
C GLN A 141 -10.89 12.18 -11.67
N ALA A 142 -11.29 11.55 -10.56
CA ALA A 142 -11.08 12.10 -9.23
C ALA A 142 -9.59 12.40 -9.01
N GLY A 143 -9.29 13.55 -8.41
CA GLY A 143 -7.93 13.89 -8.01
C GLY A 143 -7.42 13.02 -6.85
N PRO A 144 -6.15 13.16 -6.46
CA PRO A 144 -5.55 12.37 -5.37
C PRO A 144 -6.29 12.53 -4.03
N ILE A 145 -6.74 13.74 -3.70
CA ILE A 145 -7.43 13.99 -2.43
C ILE A 145 -8.81 13.34 -2.48
N GLU A 146 -9.55 13.51 -3.57
CA GLU A 146 -10.85 12.85 -3.76
C GLU A 146 -10.72 11.33 -3.76
N ASN A 147 -9.77 10.77 -4.51
CA ASN A 147 -9.55 9.31 -4.57
C ASN A 147 -9.28 8.70 -3.19
N SER A 148 -8.52 9.39 -2.34
CA SER A 148 -8.26 8.93 -0.98
C SER A 148 -9.54 8.91 -0.13
N PHE A 149 -10.43 9.89 -0.31
CA PHE A 149 -11.73 9.96 0.36
C PHE A 149 -12.69 8.89 -0.17
N LEU A 150 -12.80 8.73 -1.49
CA LEU A 150 -13.63 7.72 -2.13
C LEU A 150 -13.27 6.31 -1.67
N LYS A 151 -11.98 6.00 -1.42
CA LYS A 151 -11.57 4.72 -0.81
C LYS A 151 -12.21 4.48 0.57
N VAL A 152 -12.44 5.51 1.37
CA VAL A 152 -13.15 5.42 2.66
C VAL A 152 -14.66 5.30 2.44
N ILE A 153 -15.23 6.08 1.51
CA ILE A 153 -16.65 6.05 1.19
C ILE A 153 -17.09 4.70 0.61
N HIS A 154 -16.36 4.16 -0.36
CA HIS A 154 -16.63 2.84 -0.94
C HIS A 154 -16.57 1.73 0.11
N LEU A 155 -15.63 1.84 1.06
CA LEU A 155 -15.58 0.91 2.19
C LEU A 155 -16.78 1.08 3.12
N ALA A 156 -17.23 2.30 3.38
CA ALA A 156 -18.44 2.57 4.17
C ALA A 156 -19.68 1.96 3.52
N ILE A 157 -19.83 2.10 2.21
CA ILE A 157 -20.93 1.48 1.44
C ILE A 157 -20.87 -0.04 1.57
N SER A 158 -19.70 -0.65 1.35
CA SER A 158 -19.54 -2.11 1.49
C SER A 158 -19.86 -2.58 2.92
N ILE A 159 -19.41 -1.86 3.95
CA ILE A 159 -19.73 -2.17 5.36
C ILE A 159 -21.23 -2.04 5.62
N ARG A 160 -21.91 -1.03 5.06
CA ARG A 160 -23.36 -0.87 5.22
C ARG A 160 -24.14 -2.02 4.58
N ARG A 161 -23.70 -2.48 3.40
CA ARG A 161 -24.35 -3.56 2.64
C ARG A 161 -24.10 -4.93 3.24
N ASP A 162 -22.82 -5.26 3.48
CA ASP A 162 -22.37 -6.62 3.78
C ASP A 162 -22.00 -6.82 5.25
N GLY A 163 -21.93 -5.73 6.02
CA GLY A 163 -21.36 -5.73 7.37
C GLY A 163 -19.82 -5.68 7.35
N LEU A 164 -19.24 -5.61 8.54
CA LEU A 164 -17.79 -5.62 8.71
C LEU A 164 -17.25 -7.05 8.64
N ALA A 165 -16.62 -7.41 7.50
CA ALA A 165 -16.08 -8.77 7.31
C ALA A 165 -14.98 -9.15 8.31
N ASN A 166 -14.10 -8.20 8.67
CA ASN A 166 -12.99 -8.41 9.58
C ASN A 166 -12.96 -7.29 10.64
N PRO A 167 -12.91 -7.63 11.94
CA PRO A 167 -12.81 -6.63 13.01
C PRO A 167 -11.52 -5.80 12.91
N ILE A 168 -11.48 -4.67 13.60
CA ILE A 168 -10.25 -3.87 13.75
C ILE A 168 -9.44 -4.34 14.95
N THR A 169 -8.13 -4.10 14.96
CA THR A 169 -7.26 -4.44 16.09
C THR A 169 -6.91 -3.18 16.87
N VAL A 170 -7.14 -3.20 18.18
CA VAL A 170 -6.89 -2.06 19.07
C VAL A 170 -6.12 -2.47 20.32
N GLN A 171 -5.19 -1.62 20.74
CA GLN A 171 -4.51 -1.73 22.02
C GLN A 171 -5.25 -0.93 23.08
N ARG A 172 -5.40 -1.48 24.28
CA ARG A 172 -5.88 -0.71 25.43
C ARG A 172 -4.76 0.18 25.97
N THR A 173 -4.99 1.49 26.04
CA THR A 173 -4.05 2.44 26.64
C THR A 173 -4.21 2.50 28.16
N PRO A 174 -3.17 2.91 28.92
CA PRO A 174 -3.26 3.05 30.38
C PRO A 174 -4.36 4.02 30.85
N LYS A 175 -4.73 5.00 30.00
CA LYS A 175 -5.78 6.00 30.29
C LYS A 175 -7.20 5.47 30.06
N GLY A 176 -7.36 4.19 29.72
CA GLY A 176 -8.66 3.57 29.46
C GLY A 176 -9.22 3.79 28.05
N ALA A 177 -8.56 4.62 27.22
CA ALA A 177 -8.85 4.76 25.79
C ALA A 177 -8.22 3.61 24.98
N TYR A 178 -8.61 3.48 23.72
CA TYR A 178 -8.05 2.50 22.79
C TYR A 178 -7.21 3.17 21.71
N ARG A 179 -6.13 2.54 21.28
CA ARG A 179 -5.30 2.97 20.15
C ARG A 179 -5.45 1.96 19.02
N ILE A 180 -5.69 2.43 17.80
CA ILE A 180 -5.75 1.58 16.61
C ILE A 180 -4.36 1.02 16.32
N GLU A 181 -4.27 -0.30 16.25
CA GLU A 181 -3.11 -0.97 15.68
C GLU A 181 -3.32 -1.19 14.18
N THR A 182 -4.49 -1.71 13.80
CA THR A 182 -4.85 -1.94 12.40
C THR A 182 -6.34 -1.71 12.14
N GLY A 183 -6.67 -1.29 10.91
CA GLY A 183 -8.07 -1.04 10.50
C GLY A 183 -8.52 0.42 10.51
N GLU A 184 -7.59 1.39 10.44
CA GLU A 184 -7.91 2.84 10.41
C GLU A 184 -8.99 3.20 9.38
N ARG A 185 -8.91 2.68 8.14
CA ARG A 185 -9.93 2.91 7.10
C ARG A 185 -11.33 2.44 7.50
N ARG A 186 -11.45 1.29 8.18
CA ARG A 186 -12.73 0.76 8.66
C ARG A 186 -13.29 1.63 9.78
N TRP A 187 -12.43 2.09 10.67
CA TRP A 187 -12.81 3.03 11.73
C TRP A 187 -13.30 4.37 11.15
N LEU A 188 -12.61 4.93 10.15
CA LEU A 188 -13.08 6.13 9.43
C LEU A 188 -14.42 5.88 8.73
N ALA A 189 -14.58 4.74 8.07
CA ALA A 189 -15.84 4.37 7.41
C ALA A 189 -17.02 4.30 8.40
N TYR A 190 -16.80 3.77 9.61
CA TYR A 190 -17.82 3.80 10.67
C TYR A 190 -18.19 5.22 11.09
N HIS A 191 -17.22 6.14 11.20
CA HIS A 191 -17.51 7.55 11.47
C HIS A 191 -18.31 8.22 10.34
N VAL A 192 -18.02 7.88 9.08
CA VAL A 192 -18.83 8.35 7.93
C VAL A 192 -20.26 7.85 8.07
N LEU A 193 -20.47 6.54 8.29
CA LEU A 193 -21.81 5.96 8.42
C LEU A 193 -22.59 6.56 9.61
N PHE A 194 -21.92 6.73 10.75
CA PHE A 194 -22.51 7.32 11.95
C PHE A 194 -22.90 8.79 11.76
N GLY A 195 -22.04 9.58 11.11
CA GLY A 195 -22.29 11.00 10.86
C GLY A 195 -23.36 11.23 9.79
N TYR A 196 -23.35 10.42 8.73
CA TYR A 196 -24.22 10.58 7.58
C TYR A 196 -25.65 10.04 7.80
N PHE A 197 -25.80 8.88 8.46
CA PHE A 197 -27.11 8.26 8.74
C PHE A 197 -27.68 8.67 10.10
N ASN A 198 -27.90 9.98 10.26
CA ASN A 198 -28.26 10.57 11.54
C ASN A 198 -29.77 10.84 11.74
N GLY A 199 -30.60 10.61 10.72
CA GLY A 199 -32.04 10.88 10.74
C GLY A 199 -32.45 12.24 10.16
N ASP A 200 -31.50 13.11 9.83
CA ASP A 200 -31.76 14.45 9.30
C ASP A 200 -31.98 14.41 7.78
N ALA A 201 -32.62 15.46 7.25
CA ALA A 201 -32.81 15.66 5.80
C ALA A 201 -33.45 14.46 5.06
N GLY A 202 -34.32 13.70 5.73
CA GLY A 202 -34.99 12.52 5.15
C GLY A 202 -34.14 11.26 5.10
N LYS A 203 -32.94 11.26 5.71
CA LYS A 203 -32.06 10.09 5.83
C LYS A 203 -32.54 9.18 6.98
N PRO A 204 -32.30 7.86 6.91
CA PRO A 204 -32.62 6.95 8.00
C PRO A 204 -31.71 7.24 9.20
N ASN A 205 -32.27 7.09 10.39
CA ASN A 205 -31.47 7.13 11.62
C ASN A 205 -30.90 5.74 11.89
N GLU A 206 -29.61 5.55 11.60
CA GLU A 206 -28.88 4.30 11.80
C GLU A 206 -27.72 4.45 12.79
N ARG A 207 -27.67 5.54 13.57
CA ARG A 207 -26.52 5.86 14.44
C ARG A 207 -26.18 4.74 15.42
N ASP A 208 -27.19 4.11 16.01
CA ASP A 208 -27.01 3.01 16.97
C ASP A 208 -26.29 1.80 16.35
N LYS A 209 -26.41 1.60 15.02
CA LYS A 209 -25.71 0.52 14.30
C LYS A 209 -24.23 0.80 14.13
N TRP A 210 -23.86 2.07 14.03
CA TRP A 210 -22.52 2.52 13.65
C TRP A 210 -21.73 3.13 14.81
N GLU A 211 -22.35 3.34 15.97
CA GLU A 211 -21.67 3.87 17.16
C GLU A 211 -20.56 2.94 17.67
N ASN A 212 -20.73 1.63 17.52
CA ASN A 212 -19.81 0.62 18.03
C ASN A 212 -19.22 -0.21 16.89
N ILE A 213 -17.89 -0.31 16.85
CA ILE A 213 -17.17 -1.12 15.87
C ILE A 213 -16.64 -2.41 16.51
N PRO A 214 -16.78 -3.59 15.86
CA PRO A 214 -16.17 -4.83 16.32
C PRO A 214 -14.65 -4.74 16.36
N CYS A 215 -14.08 -4.99 17.54
CA CYS A 215 -12.64 -4.87 17.80
C CYS A 215 -12.05 -6.13 18.42
N ILE A 216 -10.85 -6.51 17.99
CA ILE A 216 -9.95 -7.41 18.71
C ILE A 216 -9.09 -6.54 19.63
N VAL A 217 -9.19 -6.78 20.94
CA VAL A 217 -8.39 -6.05 21.93
C VAL A 217 -7.11 -6.82 22.22
N VAL A 218 -5.98 -6.15 22.04
CA VAL A 218 -4.64 -6.67 22.35
C VAL A 218 -4.06 -5.96 23.57
N GLU A 219 -3.22 -6.66 24.33
CA GLU A 219 -2.55 -6.12 25.52
C GLU A 219 -1.43 -5.18 25.11
N ASP A 220 -0.53 -5.67 24.25
CA ASP A 220 0.64 -4.94 23.78
C ASP A 220 0.53 -4.57 22.30
N PHE A 221 0.87 -3.32 21.99
CA PHE A 221 1.04 -2.87 20.61
C PHE A 221 2.32 -3.45 20.03
N ASN A 222 2.21 -4.03 18.84
CA ASN A 222 3.33 -4.68 18.18
C ASN A 222 3.53 -4.13 16.76
N VAL A 223 4.62 -3.38 16.57
CA VAL A 223 4.98 -2.78 15.27
C VAL A 223 5.21 -3.85 14.20
N TRP A 224 5.72 -5.03 14.56
CA TRP A 224 5.96 -6.14 13.63
C TRP A 224 4.67 -6.79 13.15
N ARG A 225 3.67 -6.92 14.03
CA ARG A 225 2.35 -7.43 13.65
C ARG A 225 1.66 -6.47 12.70
N GLN A 226 1.68 -5.18 13.01
CA GLN A 226 1.20 -4.12 12.12
C GLN A 226 1.90 -4.16 10.76
N ALA A 227 3.23 -4.30 10.76
CA ALA A 227 4.04 -4.35 9.54
C ALA A 227 3.70 -5.57 8.67
N SER A 228 3.50 -6.74 9.28
CA SER A 228 3.06 -7.95 8.59
C SER A 228 1.67 -7.80 7.97
N GLU A 229 0.71 -7.20 8.68
CA GLU A 229 -0.62 -6.92 8.11
C GLU A 229 -0.54 -5.95 6.93
N ASN A 230 0.28 -4.89 7.04
CA ASN A 230 0.47 -3.93 5.97
C ASN A 230 1.17 -4.55 4.76
N ALA A 231 2.17 -5.41 4.97
CA ALA A 231 2.90 -6.10 3.92
C ALA A 231 2.03 -7.11 3.15
N ALA A 232 1.07 -7.75 3.83
CA ALA A 232 0.11 -8.65 3.19
C ALA A 232 -0.88 -7.92 2.26
N ARG A 233 -0.95 -6.58 2.32
CA ARG A 233 -1.80 -5.78 1.45
C ARG A 233 -0.98 -5.17 0.32
N ALA A 234 -1.46 -5.30 -0.91
CA ALA A 234 -0.77 -4.82 -2.11
C ALA A 234 -0.70 -3.27 -2.25
N ASP A 235 -1.24 -2.52 -1.29
CA ASP A 235 -1.53 -1.09 -1.40
C ASP A 235 -0.67 -0.19 -0.50
N LEU A 236 0.49 -0.67 -0.04
CA LEU A 236 1.47 0.17 0.67
C LEU A 236 2.38 0.91 -0.33
N ASN A 237 2.19 2.23 -0.42
CA ASN A 237 3.00 3.11 -1.28
C ASN A 237 4.48 3.14 -0.85
N ALA A 238 5.34 3.69 -1.72
CA ALA A 238 6.79 3.72 -1.50
C ALA A 238 7.18 4.51 -0.24
N ILE A 239 6.51 5.63 0.05
CA ILE A 239 6.74 6.44 1.26
C ILE A 239 6.31 5.67 2.52
N GLY A 240 5.14 5.04 2.51
CA GLY A 240 4.65 4.20 3.60
C GLY A 240 5.55 3.00 3.88
N ARG A 241 6.14 2.40 2.83
CA ARG A 241 7.17 1.37 2.97
C ARG A 241 8.44 1.91 3.65
N ALA A 242 8.87 3.12 3.30
CA ALA A 242 10.00 3.77 3.96
C ALA A 242 9.72 4.10 5.44
N ARG A 243 8.49 4.55 5.77
CA ARG A 243 8.03 4.72 7.17
C ARG A 243 8.05 3.40 7.94
N GLN A 244 7.55 2.32 7.33
CA GLN A 244 7.52 1.00 7.96
C GLN A 244 8.94 0.48 8.22
N PHE A 245 9.83 0.63 7.24
CA PHE A 245 11.25 0.32 7.41
C PHE A 245 11.86 1.08 8.59
N ALA A 246 11.58 2.38 8.71
CA ALA A 246 12.08 3.19 9.80
C ALA A 246 11.56 2.71 11.16
N LEU A 247 10.27 2.44 11.31
CA LEU A 247 9.70 1.98 12.59
C LEU A 247 10.26 0.63 13.02
N LEU A 248 10.38 -0.32 12.09
CA LEU A 248 10.97 -1.63 12.39
C LEU A 248 12.45 -1.51 12.77
N LEU A 249 13.20 -0.63 12.09
CA LEU A 249 14.60 -0.40 12.41
C LEU A 249 14.75 0.33 13.76
N MET A 250 13.88 1.29 14.09
CA MET A 250 13.85 1.93 15.41
C MET A 250 13.63 0.90 16.52
N ASP A 251 12.68 -0.02 16.35
CA ASP A 251 12.39 -1.09 17.31
C ASP A 251 13.62 -1.98 17.56
N LEU A 252 14.30 -2.43 16.49
CA LEU A 252 15.54 -3.21 16.59
C LEU A 252 16.70 -2.46 17.26
N LEU A 253 16.78 -1.14 17.05
CA LEU A 253 17.82 -0.30 17.62
C LEU A 253 17.53 0.04 19.09
N ALA A 254 16.26 0.13 19.47
CA ALA A 254 15.84 0.29 20.85
C ALA A 254 16.25 -0.92 21.72
N GLU A 255 16.20 -2.15 21.17
CA GLU A 255 16.76 -3.35 21.84
C GLU A 255 18.26 -3.19 22.19
N ARG A 256 18.98 -2.33 21.47
CA ARG A 256 20.41 -2.03 21.68
C ARG A 256 20.65 -0.75 22.49
N GLY A 257 19.61 -0.16 23.06
CA GLY A 257 19.69 1.05 23.86
C GLY A 257 19.79 2.36 23.07
N VAL A 258 19.56 2.33 21.75
CA VAL A 258 19.43 3.57 20.96
C VAL A 258 18.11 4.23 21.29
N THR A 259 18.14 5.52 21.59
CA THR A 259 16.95 6.33 21.84
C THR A 259 16.69 7.27 20.68
N PHE A 260 15.41 7.47 20.35
CA PHE A 260 14.96 8.37 19.30
C PHE A 260 14.14 9.49 19.91
N GLN A 261 14.13 10.64 19.25
CA GLN A 261 13.25 11.74 19.63
C GLN A 261 11.80 11.37 19.35
N ASP A 262 10.92 11.84 20.23
CA ASP A 262 9.49 11.60 20.11
C ASP A 262 8.88 12.26 18.88
N TYR A 263 7.82 11.64 18.36
CA TYR A 263 7.10 12.12 17.16
C TYR A 263 6.59 13.54 17.35
N GLU A 264 5.95 13.83 18.48
CA GLU A 264 5.44 15.16 18.77
C GLU A 264 6.56 16.21 18.84
N ALA A 265 7.74 15.86 19.36
CA ALA A 265 8.86 16.78 19.46
C ALA A 265 9.43 17.18 18.09
N LEU A 266 9.43 16.27 17.12
CA LEU A 266 9.97 16.53 15.77
C LEU A 266 8.92 17.06 14.78
N VAL A 267 7.64 16.76 14.99
CA VAL A 267 6.58 17.08 14.04
C VAL A 267 5.73 18.28 14.50
N SER A 268 5.71 18.62 15.79
CA SER A 268 4.96 19.80 16.26
C SER A 268 5.53 21.08 15.66
N GLY A 269 4.74 21.74 14.79
CA GLY A 269 5.13 22.93 14.05
C GLY A 269 5.94 22.68 12.78
N ALA A 270 6.22 21.42 12.43
CA ALA A 270 6.84 21.05 11.17
C ALA A 270 5.78 20.57 10.17
N ASN A 271 5.90 21.03 8.93
CA ASN A 271 4.97 20.65 7.85
C ASN A 271 5.24 19.23 7.30
N SER A 272 5.94 18.35 8.03
CA SER A 272 6.28 17.01 7.55
C SER A 272 6.61 16.06 8.69
N ASP A 273 6.19 14.80 8.53
CA ASP A 273 6.51 13.71 9.44
C ASP A 273 7.86 13.04 9.14
N ARG A 274 8.48 13.35 8.00
CA ARG A 274 9.70 12.69 7.51
C ARG A 274 10.82 12.73 8.53
N ALA A 275 11.02 13.87 9.19
CA ALA A 275 12.10 14.07 10.16
C ALA A 275 12.09 13.02 11.28
N TYR A 276 10.90 12.61 11.75
CA TYR A 276 10.78 11.53 12.72
C TYR A 276 11.33 10.21 12.20
N TYR A 277 10.92 9.80 11.00
CA TYR A 277 11.36 8.53 10.39
C TYR A 277 12.83 8.56 9.95
N ALA A 278 13.32 9.72 9.48
CA ALA A 278 14.69 9.89 8.98
C ALA A 278 15.77 9.72 10.07
N GLN A 279 15.40 9.70 11.35
CA GLN A 279 16.34 9.45 12.45
C GLN A 279 17.11 8.13 12.30
N VAL A 280 16.58 7.14 11.57
CA VAL A 280 17.25 5.84 11.38
C VAL A 280 18.32 5.84 10.29
N VAL A 281 18.36 6.86 9.42
CA VAL A 281 19.28 6.95 8.28
C VAL A 281 20.74 6.70 8.66
N PRO A 282 21.32 7.32 9.71
CA PRO A 282 22.72 7.10 10.08
C PRO A 282 22.99 5.69 10.65
N TYR A 283 21.96 4.91 10.98
CA TYR A 283 22.12 3.62 11.64
C TYR A 283 22.12 2.46 10.64
N ARG A 284 23.01 1.50 10.90
CA ARG A 284 23.06 0.22 10.17
C ARG A 284 22.06 -0.76 10.74
N VAL A 285 21.58 -1.68 9.90
CA VAL A 285 20.76 -2.81 10.37
C VAL A 285 21.61 -3.66 11.32
N PRO A 286 21.12 -3.95 12.54
CA PRO A 286 21.73 -4.90 13.45
C PRO A 286 22.13 -6.23 12.77
N SER A 287 23.36 -6.68 13.01
CA SER A 287 23.84 -7.98 12.49
C SER A 287 22.90 -9.11 12.91
N GLY A 288 22.58 -10.01 11.98
CA GLY A 288 21.64 -11.11 12.17
C GLY A 288 20.15 -10.75 12.07
N LYS A 289 19.78 -9.46 12.03
CA LYS A 289 18.36 -9.03 11.99
C LYS A 289 17.88 -8.65 10.59
N SER A 290 18.72 -8.79 9.56
CA SER A 290 18.37 -8.44 8.18
C SER A 290 17.19 -9.24 7.65
N GLU A 291 17.13 -10.55 7.91
CA GLU A 291 16.03 -11.40 7.43
C GLU A 291 14.71 -11.06 8.12
N MET A 292 14.74 -10.84 9.43
CA MET A 292 13.60 -10.37 10.20
C MET A 292 13.02 -9.08 9.60
N LEU A 293 13.88 -8.10 9.26
CA LEU A 293 13.46 -6.84 8.66
C LEU A 293 12.92 -7.01 7.22
N LEU A 294 13.47 -7.93 6.42
CA LEU A 294 12.95 -8.26 5.08
C LEU A 294 11.53 -8.85 5.17
N ASN A 295 11.33 -9.80 6.08
CA ASN A 295 10.03 -10.46 6.28
C ASN A 295 8.99 -9.46 6.80
N GLY A 296 9.35 -8.62 7.78
CA GLY A 296 8.48 -7.56 8.29
C GLY A 296 8.09 -6.50 7.24
N LEU A 297 8.93 -6.30 6.22
CA LEU A 297 8.64 -5.40 5.09
C LEU A 297 7.90 -6.08 3.93
N GLY A 298 7.81 -7.41 3.91
CA GLY A 298 7.31 -8.17 2.77
C GLY A 298 8.16 -7.97 1.51
N VAL A 299 9.49 -7.87 1.63
CA VAL A 299 10.41 -7.70 0.50
C VAL A 299 11.50 -8.77 0.51
N ALA A 300 11.85 -9.28 -0.67
CA ALA A 300 12.83 -10.37 -0.79
C ALA A 300 14.30 -9.91 -0.73
N HIS A 301 14.58 -8.66 -1.14
CA HIS A 301 15.95 -8.23 -1.42
C HIS A 301 16.44 -7.12 -0.50
N ARG A 302 17.67 -7.26 0.01
CA ARG A 302 18.35 -6.27 0.87
C ARG A 302 18.53 -4.90 0.20
N ALA A 303 18.51 -4.83 -1.13
CA ALA A 303 18.53 -3.57 -1.86
C ALA A 303 17.37 -2.63 -1.45
N ALA A 304 16.25 -3.19 -0.97
CA ALA A 304 15.14 -2.42 -0.41
C ALA A 304 15.56 -1.54 0.77
N PHE A 305 16.53 -1.95 1.59
CA PHE A 305 17.01 -1.14 2.72
C PHE A 305 17.73 0.14 2.25
N THR A 306 18.52 0.03 1.19
CA THR A 306 19.21 1.19 0.60
C THR A 306 18.20 2.13 -0.06
N ARG A 307 17.21 1.58 -0.78
CA ARG A 307 16.14 2.38 -1.39
C ARG A 307 15.30 3.09 -0.34
N CYS A 308 14.84 2.39 0.70
CA CYS A 308 14.09 3.01 1.80
C CYS A 308 14.89 4.14 2.48
N ARG A 309 16.19 3.96 2.72
CA ARG A 309 17.05 5.04 3.25
C ARG A 309 17.12 6.24 2.32
N ALA A 310 17.31 6.02 1.02
CA ALA A 310 17.32 7.11 0.04
C ALA A 310 15.99 7.88 0.02
N LEU A 311 14.85 7.19 0.22
CA LEU A 311 13.54 7.84 0.34
C LEU A 311 13.42 8.66 1.63
N LEU A 312 13.96 8.19 2.75
CA LEU A 312 13.97 8.92 4.02
C LEU A 312 14.83 10.20 3.96
N GLU A 313 15.76 10.30 3.01
CA GLU A 313 16.60 11.47 2.77
C GLU A 313 15.98 12.49 1.79
N LEU A 314 14.79 12.21 1.25
CA LEU A 314 14.09 13.15 0.37
C LEU A 314 13.83 14.50 1.06
N PRO A 315 13.77 15.61 0.31
CA PRO A 315 13.24 16.86 0.83
C PRO A 315 11.79 16.69 1.31
N ASP A 316 11.42 17.38 2.39
CA ASP A 316 10.09 17.23 3.03
C ASP A 316 8.93 17.40 2.04
N GLU A 317 9.05 18.34 1.12
CA GLU A 317 8.01 18.58 0.11
C GLU A 317 7.92 17.48 -0.95
N VAL A 318 9.06 16.92 -1.37
CA VAL A 318 9.08 15.77 -2.29
C VAL A 318 8.48 14.54 -1.61
N TRP A 319 8.80 14.35 -0.33
CA TRP A 319 8.22 13.30 0.51
C TRP A 319 6.69 13.40 0.60
N MET A 320 6.16 14.60 0.86
CA MET A 320 4.71 14.83 0.92
C MET A 320 4.03 14.62 -0.43
N ILE A 321 4.55 15.22 -1.51
CA ILE A 321 3.99 15.05 -2.85
C ILE A 321 4.01 13.58 -3.26
N GLY A 322 5.11 12.90 -2.98
CA GLY A 322 5.27 11.47 -3.21
C GLY A 322 4.21 10.61 -2.52
N ASP A 323 3.89 10.95 -1.28
CA ASP A 323 2.90 10.24 -0.49
C ASP A 323 1.47 10.49 -1.00
N VAL A 324 1.15 11.74 -1.31
CA VAL A 324 -0.19 12.17 -1.77
C VAL A 324 -0.51 11.61 -3.16
N LEU A 325 0.45 11.65 -4.08
CA LEU A 325 0.26 11.20 -5.46
C LEU A 325 0.52 9.71 -5.66
N ASP A 326 0.91 8.98 -4.61
CA ASP A 326 1.31 7.58 -4.68
C ASP A 326 2.40 7.35 -5.74
N LEU A 327 3.44 8.20 -5.75
CA LEU A 327 4.52 8.11 -6.73
C LEU A 327 5.27 6.79 -6.58
N SER A 328 5.69 6.22 -7.72
CA SER A 328 6.42 4.96 -7.72
C SER A 328 7.79 5.08 -7.04
N GLU A 329 8.30 3.97 -6.51
CA GLU A 329 9.63 3.93 -5.87
C GLU A 329 10.72 4.46 -6.81
N ASP A 330 10.67 4.10 -8.10
CA ASP A 330 11.65 4.53 -9.10
C ASP A 330 11.60 6.04 -9.38
N GLU A 331 10.39 6.63 -9.43
CA GLU A 331 10.24 8.07 -9.59
C GLU A 331 10.80 8.83 -8.39
N LEU A 332 10.52 8.36 -7.18
CA LEU A 332 11.05 8.97 -5.96
C LEU A 332 12.57 8.82 -5.86
N LEU A 333 13.12 7.67 -6.25
CA LEU A 333 14.58 7.47 -6.31
C LEU A 333 15.23 8.34 -7.39
N ARG A 334 14.55 8.61 -8.50
CA ARG A 334 15.01 9.58 -9.50
C ARG A 334 15.07 10.97 -8.87
N LEU A 335 14.02 11.38 -8.15
CA LEU A 335 13.98 12.68 -7.46
C LEU A 335 15.06 12.78 -6.36
N ALA A 336 15.33 11.72 -5.61
CA ALA A 336 16.38 11.66 -4.58
C ALA A 336 17.79 11.89 -5.16
N LYS A 337 18.01 11.54 -6.42
CA LYS A 337 19.31 11.72 -7.11
C LYS A 337 19.49 13.14 -7.66
N ILE A 338 18.45 13.95 -7.75
CA ILE A 338 18.53 15.30 -8.30
C ILE A 338 19.25 16.22 -7.31
N SER A 339 20.35 16.82 -7.77
CA SER A 339 21.08 17.86 -7.05
C SER A 339 21.03 19.19 -7.81
N PRO A 340 20.81 20.34 -7.14
CA PRO A 340 20.54 20.48 -5.69
C PRO A 340 19.09 20.11 -5.30
N PRO A 341 18.80 19.90 -3.99
CA PRO A 341 17.48 19.49 -3.50
C PRO A 341 16.31 20.36 -3.97
N GLN A 342 16.54 21.66 -4.18
CA GLN A 342 15.53 22.59 -4.67
C GLN A 342 15.00 22.20 -6.06
N ARG A 343 15.86 21.66 -6.94
CA ARG A 343 15.42 21.16 -8.25
C ARG A 343 14.54 19.92 -8.15
N ALA A 344 14.78 19.07 -7.15
CA ALA A 344 13.93 17.90 -6.89
C ALA A 344 12.52 18.36 -6.46
N VAL A 345 12.43 19.40 -5.64
CA VAL A 345 11.16 20.01 -5.23
C VAL A 345 10.42 20.62 -6.42
N GLU A 346 11.10 21.38 -7.27
CA GLU A 346 10.50 21.96 -8.49
C GLU A 346 9.98 20.89 -9.45
N GLU A 347 10.73 19.80 -9.62
CA GLU A 347 10.32 18.65 -10.44
C GLU A 347 9.09 17.96 -9.84
N ALA A 348 9.07 17.72 -8.52
CA ALA A 348 7.94 17.12 -7.84
C ALA A 348 6.66 17.98 -7.95
N ARG A 349 6.78 19.31 -7.80
CA ARG A 349 5.67 20.26 -8.04
C ARG A 349 5.16 20.21 -9.47
N ARG A 350 6.06 20.05 -10.45
CA ARG A 350 5.68 19.89 -11.86
C ARG A 350 4.89 18.59 -12.07
N ILE A 351 5.34 17.48 -11.47
CA ILE A 351 4.61 16.21 -11.51
C ILE A 351 3.22 16.37 -10.91
N ALA A 352 3.11 16.99 -9.74
CA ALA A 352 1.82 17.26 -9.10
C ALA A 352 0.87 18.06 -10.00
N LYS A 353 1.38 19.11 -10.65
CA LYS A 353 0.60 19.89 -11.61
C LYS A 353 0.17 19.07 -12.83
N ILE A 354 1.06 18.24 -13.37
CA ILE A 354 0.73 17.37 -14.52
C ILE A 354 -0.36 16.37 -14.16
N VAL A 355 -0.26 15.74 -12.99
CA VAL A 355 -1.26 14.77 -12.51
C VAL A 355 -2.62 15.45 -12.35
N ALA A 356 -2.67 16.63 -11.71
CA ALA A 356 -3.89 17.42 -11.62
C ALA A 356 -4.49 17.71 -13.01
N THR A 357 -3.68 18.13 -13.98
CA THR A 357 -4.18 18.43 -15.34
C THR A 357 -4.57 17.20 -16.17
N ARG A 358 -3.94 16.03 -15.93
CA ARG A 358 -4.20 14.81 -16.72
C ARG A 358 -5.56 14.20 -16.42
N ASN A 359 -6.00 14.31 -15.18
CA ASN A 359 -7.25 13.73 -14.72
C ASN A 359 -8.49 14.41 -15.36
N ASN A 360 -8.33 15.57 -16.01
CA ASN A 360 -9.45 16.43 -16.44
C ASN A 360 -9.32 17.00 -17.86
N LEU A 361 -8.37 16.51 -18.67
CA LEU A 361 -8.37 16.87 -20.09
C LEU A 361 -9.48 16.09 -20.80
N PRO A 362 -10.42 16.73 -21.53
CA PRO A 362 -11.24 16.00 -22.48
C PRO A 362 -10.30 15.27 -23.44
N GLU A 363 -10.60 14.02 -23.78
CA GLU A 363 -9.88 13.28 -24.82
C GLU A 363 -9.98 14.05 -26.15
N THR A 364 -9.12 15.04 -26.35
CA THR A 364 -8.90 15.61 -27.67
C THR A 364 -8.06 14.62 -28.45
N GLU A 365 -8.70 14.12 -29.51
CA GLU A 365 -8.19 13.34 -30.64
C GLU A 365 -6.66 13.26 -30.74
N GLU A 366 -6.19 12.01 -30.74
CA GLU A 366 -4.97 11.50 -31.38
C GLU A 366 -3.94 12.57 -31.81
N LYS A 367 -2.93 12.78 -30.96
CA LYS A 367 -1.59 13.12 -31.46
C LYS A 367 -0.61 12.03 -31.04
N SER A 368 -0.50 11.06 -31.93
CA SER A 368 0.62 10.14 -32.04
C SER A 368 1.95 10.91 -32.07
N SER A 369 2.66 10.88 -30.95
CA SER A 369 4.09 11.19 -30.90
C SER A 369 4.83 9.92 -30.51
N PRO A 370 5.97 9.61 -31.16
CA PRO A 370 6.55 8.29 -31.14
C PRO A 370 7.17 8.00 -29.78
N ARG A 371 6.49 7.15 -28.99
CA ARG A 371 7.12 6.47 -27.85
C ARG A 371 8.24 5.60 -28.40
N LYS A 372 9.48 5.91 -28.01
CA LYS A 372 10.59 4.94 -28.07
C LYS A 372 10.23 3.81 -27.11
N GLU A 373 9.62 2.77 -27.63
CA GLU A 373 9.44 1.50 -26.94
C GLU A 373 10.82 0.88 -26.70
N ALA A 374 11.22 0.81 -25.43
CA ALA A 374 12.16 -0.21 -25.01
C ALA A 374 11.42 -1.54 -25.19
N SER A 375 11.84 -2.33 -26.18
CA SER A 375 11.21 -3.58 -26.56
C SER A 375 11.36 -4.61 -25.43
N SER A 376 10.36 -4.69 -24.56
CA SER A 376 10.03 -5.98 -23.96
C SER A 376 9.67 -6.91 -25.12
N PRO A 377 10.32 -8.08 -25.28
CA PRO A 377 9.98 -8.98 -26.36
C PRO A 377 8.55 -9.48 -26.15
N THR A 378 7.59 -8.86 -26.84
CA THR A 378 6.25 -9.43 -26.95
C THR A 378 6.38 -10.77 -27.66
N LEU A 379 5.82 -11.82 -27.07
CA LEU A 379 5.80 -13.20 -27.61
C LEU A 379 5.33 -13.28 -29.07
N PHE A 380 4.67 -12.25 -29.59
CA PHE A 380 4.05 -12.23 -30.91
C PHE A 380 4.90 -11.65 -32.05
N THR A 381 6.08 -11.08 -31.75
CA THR A 381 6.94 -10.44 -32.76
C THR A 381 8.11 -11.29 -33.25
N ASP A 382 8.33 -12.48 -32.67
CA ASP A 382 9.41 -13.36 -33.08
C ASP A 382 9.16 -13.92 -34.50
N LYS A 383 10.13 -13.70 -35.40
CA LYS A 383 10.10 -14.20 -36.78
C LYS A 383 10.12 -15.74 -36.84
N ALA A 384 10.63 -16.41 -35.81
CA ALA A 384 10.66 -17.88 -35.71
C ALA A 384 9.23 -18.48 -35.64
N LEU A 385 8.29 -17.81 -34.97
CA LEU A 385 6.90 -18.26 -34.83
C LEU A 385 6.11 -18.27 -36.15
N LYS A 386 6.59 -17.56 -37.19
CA LYS A 386 5.95 -17.52 -38.51
C LYS A 386 6.43 -18.63 -39.46
N ARG A 387 7.47 -19.39 -39.10
CA ARG A 387 8.10 -20.41 -39.96
C ARG A 387 7.95 -21.85 -39.43
N GLY A 388 7.42 -22.05 -38.23
CA GLY A 388 7.23 -23.36 -37.61
C GLY A 388 5.98 -24.13 -38.10
N LYS A 389 5.97 -25.45 -37.88
CA LYS A 389 4.80 -26.30 -38.09
C LYS A 389 3.67 -25.83 -37.16
N ARG A 390 2.48 -25.57 -37.71
CA ARG A 390 1.33 -25.14 -36.90
C ARG A 390 0.88 -26.28 -35.98
N LEU A 391 1.20 -26.16 -34.69
CA LEU A 391 0.76 -27.09 -33.65
C LEU A 391 -0.74 -26.91 -33.32
N PHE A 392 -1.26 -25.69 -33.53
CA PHE A 392 -2.67 -25.39 -33.35
C PHE A 392 -3.40 -25.31 -34.69
N THR A 393 -4.48 -26.08 -34.82
CA THR A 393 -5.41 -25.99 -35.94
C THR A 393 -6.42 -24.86 -35.70
N LYS A 394 -7.13 -24.42 -36.75
CA LYS A 394 -8.23 -23.46 -36.61
C LYS A 394 -9.32 -23.96 -35.65
N GLN A 395 -9.52 -25.27 -35.60
CA GLN A 395 -10.49 -25.92 -34.71
C GLN A 395 -10.11 -25.76 -33.24
N HIS A 396 -8.82 -25.89 -32.89
CA HIS A 396 -8.36 -25.65 -31.52
C HIS A 396 -8.58 -24.20 -31.09
N GLY A 397 -8.39 -23.23 -32.00
CA GLY A 397 -8.67 -21.83 -31.74
C GLY A 397 -10.16 -21.55 -31.48
N GLN A 398 -11.05 -22.22 -32.21
CA GLN A 398 -12.50 -22.13 -31.98
C GLN A 398 -12.90 -22.73 -30.62
N ILE A 399 -12.36 -23.91 -30.29
CA ILE A 399 -12.61 -24.55 -28.98
C ILE A 399 -12.15 -23.67 -27.82
N ALA A 400 -10.96 -23.05 -27.92
CA ALA A 400 -10.47 -22.13 -26.91
C ALA A 400 -11.39 -20.92 -26.75
N LYS A 401 -11.83 -20.31 -27.86
CA LYS A 401 -12.74 -19.18 -27.84
C LYS A 401 -14.09 -19.53 -27.19
N GLU A 402 -14.68 -20.66 -27.56
CA GLU A 402 -15.93 -21.15 -26.97
C GLU A 402 -15.79 -21.39 -25.47
N LEU A 403 -14.66 -21.94 -25.00
CA LEU A 403 -14.43 -22.13 -23.56
C LEU A 403 -14.24 -20.81 -22.81
N PHE A 404 -13.57 -19.82 -23.41
CA PHE A 404 -13.41 -18.49 -22.81
C PHE A 404 -14.72 -17.70 -22.72
N GLU A 405 -15.62 -17.90 -23.69
CA GLU A 405 -16.95 -17.27 -23.68
C GLU A 405 -17.86 -17.86 -22.58
N ILE A 406 -17.60 -19.09 -22.11
CA ILE A 406 -18.30 -19.69 -20.98
C ILE A 406 -17.64 -19.24 -19.66
N ARG A 407 -17.73 -17.93 -19.37
CA ARG A 407 -17.13 -17.30 -18.17
C ARG A 407 -17.91 -17.62 -16.89
N ASP A 408 -19.24 -17.77 -16.99
CA ASP A 408 -20.14 -18.04 -15.87
C ASP A 408 -21.15 -19.15 -16.21
N GLY A 409 -21.68 -19.84 -15.20
CA GLY A 409 -22.81 -20.78 -15.37
C GLY A 409 -22.47 -22.23 -15.74
N VAL A 410 -21.19 -22.60 -15.89
CA VAL A 410 -20.74 -24.00 -16.14
C VAL A 410 -21.32 -24.97 -15.11
N GLY A 411 -21.45 -24.52 -13.85
CA GLY A 411 -22.02 -25.31 -12.75
C GLY A 411 -23.50 -25.64 -12.92
N GLN A 412 -24.26 -24.83 -13.65
CA GLN A 412 -25.70 -25.01 -13.89
C GLN A 412 -26.02 -25.70 -15.22
N ALA A 413 -25.03 -25.89 -16.09
CA ALA A 413 -25.21 -26.60 -17.35
C ALA A 413 -25.67 -28.06 -17.15
N ASN A 414 -26.43 -28.57 -18.12
CA ASN A 414 -26.87 -29.96 -18.10
C ASN A 414 -25.68 -30.94 -18.26
N VAL A 415 -25.92 -32.22 -17.96
CA VAL A 415 -24.86 -33.25 -17.92
C VAL A 415 -24.18 -33.44 -19.28
N ALA A 416 -24.93 -33.32 -20.39
CA ALA A 416 -24.38 -33.47 -21.73
C ALA A 416 -23.44 -32.29 -22.10
N THR A 417 -23.85 -31.06 -21.80
CA THR A 417 -23.03 -29.85 -22.01
C THR A 417 -21.77 -29.88 -21.15
N LYS A 418 -21.87 -30.32 -19.88
CA LYS A 418 -20.70 -30.49 -19.01
C LYS A 418 -19.71 -31.53 -19.55
N ARG A 419 -20.20 -32.59 -20.18
CA ARG A 419 -19.35 -33.61 -20.82
C ARG A 419 -18.60 -33.01 -22.01
N GLN A 420 -19.31 -32.29 -22.88
CA GLN A 420 -18.70 -31.62 -24.04
C GLN A 420 -17.63 -30.60 -23.63
N ILE A 421 -17.87 -29.81 -22.57
CA ILE A 421 -16.89 -28.87 -22.00
C ILE A 421 -15.63 -29.63 -21.53
N ARG A 422 -15.79 -30.78 -20.85
CA ARG A 422 -14.64 -31.59 -20.42
C ARG A 422 -13.85 -32.15 -21.59
N ASP A 423 -14.53 -32.62 -22.64
CA ASP A 423 -13.88 -33.15 -23.84
C ASP A 423 -13.07 -32.04 -24.55
N HIS A 424 -13.64 -30.83 -24.66
CA HIS A 424 -12.95 -29.64 -25.19
C HIS A 424 -11.71 -29.25 -24.36
N ILE A 425 -11.81 -29.27 -23.03
CA ILE A 425 -10.67 -29.00 -22.13
C ILE A 425 -9.57 -30.06 -22.34
N GLN A 426 -9.94 -31.34 -22.48
CA GLN A 426 -8.97 -32.42 -22.68
C GLN A 426 -8.22 -32.28 -24.00
N ILE A 427 -8.92 -31.86 -25.07
CA ILE A 427 -8.30 -31.56 -26.38
C ILE A 427 -7.27 -30.43 -26.24
N LEU A 428 -7.62 -29.33 -25.57
CA LEU A 428 -6.69 -28.21 -25.38
C LEU A 428 -5.48 -28.57 -24.50
N ARG A 429 -5.67 -29.36 -23.44
CA ARG A 429 -4.56 -29.85 -22.61
C ARG A 429 -3.56 -30.65 -23.44
N ALA A 430 -4.05 -31.60 -24.23
CA ALA A 430 -3.18 -32.37 -25.13
C ALA A 430 -2.41 -31.48 -26.12
N CYS A 431 -3.01 -30.38 -26.60
CA CYS A 431 -2.30 -29.42 -27.44
C CYS A 431 -1.23 -28.61 -26.69
N LEU A 432 -1.50 -28.24 -25.43
CA LEU A 432 -0.52 -27.55 -24.58
C LEU A 432 0.65 -28.46 -24.22
N ASP A 433 0.39 -29.72 -23.88
CA ASP A 433 1.44 -30.72 -23.60
C ASP A 433 2.34 -30.95 -24.83
N GLN A 434 1.75 -30.93 -26.03
CA GLN A 434 2.51 -31.04 -27.29
C GLN A 434 3.35 -29.79 -27.56
N LEU A 435 2.86 -28.60 -27.19
CA LEU A 435 3.61 -27.36 -27.33
C LEU A 435 4.77 -27.31 -26.34
N GLU A 436 4.55 -27.70 -25.09
CA GLU A 436 5.59 -27.83 -24.07
C GLU A 436 6.68 -28.82 -24.50
N SER A 437 6.29 -30.02 -24.95
CA SER A 437 7.22 -31.02 -25.51
C SER A 437 8.01 -30.52 -26.74
N ALA A 438 7.48 -29.53 -27.47
CA ALA A 438 8.16 -28.94 -28.62
C ALA A 438 9.06 -27.75 -28.25
N LEU A 439 8.94 -27.20 -27.04
CA LEU A 439 9.86 -26.19 -26.51
C LEU A 439 11.17 -26.82 -26.03
N ASP A 440 11.12 -28.10 -25.64
CA ASP A 440 12.28 -28.87 -25.14
C ASP A 440 13.09 -29.59 -26.25
N GLN A 441 12.69 -29.46 -27.52
CA GLN A 441 13.36 -30.01 -28.70
C GLN A 441 14.10 -28.93 -29.49
#